data_AF-K1IR81-F1
#
_entry.id   AF-K1IR81-F1
#
_cell.length_a   1.000
_cell.length_b   1.000
_cell.length_c   1.000
_cell.angle_alpha   90.00
_cell.angle_beta   90.00
_cell.angle_gamma   90.00
#
_symmetry.space_group_name_H-M   'P 1'
#
loop_
_entity.id
_entity.type
_entity.pdbx_description
1 polymer ?
#
loop_
_entity_poly.entity_id
_entity_poly.type
_entity_poly.pdbx_seq_one_letter_code
_entity_poly.pdbx_strand_id
1 'polypeptide(L)'
;MKYEKTLKSLCQTPKLTEEHIKFIFKKRDSVDVEVTKKNLGRDGFDIQTDEGRCYVTERPISDLNKKWGRVTALQERMLNLSIPVPLFIGEGTIVRDIGRINKTDDPYKSASEWLHENFTPDVYATYFNKYFSVSDSLADYKTIIFEAIEAYHMGLDHIAIMSLFPVFEAGLRNIQVCILNQGINTVSTVEFEKGLKELIIQRGRNYMSPYIWHPGKGYNSEVEIDFLTHVNPQCDVINAFRKFFSSVLYKPSGSDRSLNGFNRHLIVHLLENDFHEPSNFPRIILALTHIMFIESLQNEKVPFFWPGIDQVDMELGSYLRKLTDAIFISRRKLLDSLTTCAY
;
A
#
# COMPACT_ATOMS: atom_id res chain seq x y z
N MET A 1 28.50 15.25 -6.11
CA MET A 1 28.27 15.54 -7.54
C MET A 1 28.52 17.03 -7.77
N LYS A 2 29.27 17.40 -8.82
CA LYS A 2 29.64 18.79 -9.17
C LYS A 2 28.43 19.71 -9.33
N TYR A 3 27.40 19.27 -10.05
CA TYR A 3 26.25 20.12 -10.42
C TYR A 3 25.07 20.09 -9.44
N GLU A 4 25.24 19.51 -8.25
CA GLU A 4 24.13 19.27 -7.32
C GLU A 4 23.38 20.56 -6.94
N LYS A 5 24.10 21.68 -6.71
CA LYS A 5 23.49 22.99 -6.41
C LYS A 5 22.66 23.53 -7.57
N THR A 6 23.15 23.36 -8.80
CA THR A 6 22.46 23.78 -10.01
C THR A 6 21.18 22.96 -10.22
N LEU A 7 21.28 21.64 -10.13
CA LEU A 7 20.16 20.72 -10.26
C LEU A 7 19.07 20.95 -9.20
N LYS A 8 19.44 21.15 -7.93
CA LYS A 8 18.49 21.50 -6.86
C LYS A 8 17.75 22.79 -7.15
N SER A 9 18.43 23.80 -7.71
CA SER A 9 17.81 25.07 -8.08
C SER A 9 16.84 24.93 -9.23
N LEU A 10 17.13 24.07 -10.22
CA LEU A 10 16.22 23.79 -11.32
C LEU A 10 14.92 23.15 -10.80
N CYS A 11 15.01 22.21 -9.85
CA CYS A 11 13.84 21.56 -9.25
C CYS A 11 12.90 22.49 -8.46
N GLN A 12 13.33 23.71 -8.14
CA GLN A 12 12.50 24.73 -7.47
C GLN A 12 11.82 25.67 -8.46
N THR A 13 12.18 25.61 -9.74
CA THR A 13 11.65 26.50 -10.77
C THR A 13 10.21 26.08 -11.11
N PRO A 14 9.23 27.01 -11.17
CA PRO A 14 7.82 26.67 -11.39
C PRO A 14 7.52 25.89 -12.68
N LYS A 15 8.29 26.18 -13.74
CA LYS A 15 8.26 25.46 -15.01
C LYS A 15 9.62 25.56 -15.70
N LEU A 16 10.18 24.42 -16.08
CA LEU A 16 11.43 24.34 -16.82
C LEU A 16 11.20 24.26 -18.32
N THR A 17 12.16 24.78 -19.08
CA THR A 17 12.32 24.57 -20.53
C THR A 17 13.77 24.18 -20.81
N GLU A 18 14.04 23.64 -22.00
CA GLU A 18 15.40 23.24 -22.39
C GLU A 18 16.35 24.43 -22.39
N GLU A 19 15.90 25.58 -22.92
CA GLU A 19 16.68 26.82 -23.00
C GLU A 19 17.00 27.34 -21.60
N HIS A 20 16.03 27.27 -20.69
CA HIS A 20 16.25 27.69 -19.31
C HIS A 20 17.29 26.79 -18.61
N ILE A 21 17.20 25.47 -18.78
CA ILE A 21 18.18 24.54 -18.20
C ILE A 21 19.58 24.84 -18.73
N LYS A 22 19.75 24.91 -20.07
CA LYS A 22 21.02 25.24 -20.71
C LYS A 22 21.59 26.57 -20.22
N PHE A 23 20.75 27.60 -20.11
CA PHE A 23 21.14 28.91 -19.61
C PHE A 23 21.67 28.86 -18.18
N ILE A 24 21.00 28.14 -17.28
CA ILE A 24 21.41 28.05 -15.87
C ILE A 24 22.75 27.32 -15.72
N PHE A 25 22.97 26.22 -16.43
CA PHE A 25 24.26 25.51 -16.44
C PHE A 25 25.39 26.39 -16.98
N LYS A 26 25.16 27.10 -18.09
CA LYS A 26 26.14 28.04 -18.63
C LYS A 26 26.46 29.18 -17.67
N LYS A 27 25.43 29.73 -17.01
CA LYS A 27 25.57 30.86 -16.08
C LYS A 27 26.29 30.49 -14.78
N ARG A 28 26.00 29.31 -14.21
CA ARG A 28 26.49 28.92 -12.88
C ARG A 28 27.76 28.09 -12.92
N ASP A 29 27.86 27.22 -13.90
CA ASP A 29 28.91 26.21 -13.96
C ASP A 29 29.83 26.41 -15.19
N SER A 30 29.52 27.37 -16.07
CA SER A 30 30.27 27.65 -17.30
C SER A 30 30.43 26.44 -18.23
N VAL A 31 29.41 25.57 -18.25
CA VAL A 31 29.35 24.37 -19.09
C VAL A 31 28.10 24.41 -19.96
N ASP A 32 28.25 24.00 -21.22
CA ASP A 32 27.13 23.72 -22.12
C ASP A 32 26.74 22.23 -21.94
N VAL A 33 25.45 21.98 -21.68
CA VAL A 33 24.90 20.63 -21.47
C VAL A 33 23.91 20.26 -22.58
N GLU A 34 23.85 18.99 -22.92
CA GLU A 34 22.80 18.46 -23.78
C GLU A 34 21.55 18.20 -22.93
N VAL A 35 20.41 18.74 -23.38
CA VAL A 35 19.12 18.63 -22.70
C VAL A 35 18.12 18.09 -23.69
N THR A 36 17.43 17.03 -23.31
CA THR A 36 16.38 16.40 -24.13
C THR A 36 15.11 16.25 -23.30
N LYS A 37 13.97 16.65 -23.85
CA LYS A 37 12.67 16.33 -23.23
C LYS A 37 12.49 14.82 -23.12
N LYS A 38 12.01 14.39 -21.96
CA LYS A 38 11.76 12.97 -21.70
C LYS A 38 10.57 12.84 -20.77
N ASN A 39 9.73 11.85 -21.04
CA ASN A 39 8.62 11.49 -20.16
C ASN A 39 8.93 10.14 -19.52
N LEU A 40 9.09 10.14 -18.19
CA LEU A 40 9.24 8.93 -17.36
C LEU A 40 8.01 8.78 -16.47
N GLY A 41 6.81 8.80 -17.06
CA GLY A 41 5.54 8.91 -16.33
C GLY A 41 5.16 10.36 -15.97
N ARG A 42 6.14 11.26 -15.90
CA ARG A 42 5.96 12.71 -15.86
C ARG A 42 6.87 13.40 -16.86
N ASP A 43 6.41 14.51 -17.40
CA ASP A 43 7.23 15.36 -18.26
C ASP A 43 8.43 15.89 -17.49
N GLY A 44 9.59 15.83 -18.13
CA GLY A 44 10.86 16.25 -17.58
C GLY A 44 11.94 16.32 -18.65
N PHE A 45 13.17 16.35 -18.16
CA PHE A 45 14.35 16.58 -18.99
C PHE A 45 15.47 15.63 -18.57
N ASP A 46 16.02 14.96 -19.58
CA ASP A 46 17.28 14.24 -19.53
C ASP A 46 18.41 15.24 -19.77
N ILE A 47 19.37 15.30 -18.86
CA ILE A 47 20.49 16.24 -18.93
C ILE A 47 21.78 15.42 -18.94
N GLN A 48 22.48 15.43 -20.07
CA GLN A 48 23.79 14.81 -20.19
C GLN A 48 24.86 15.80 -19.72
N THR A 49 25.60 15.41 -18.68
CA THR A 49 26.74 16.15 -18.13
C THR A 49 28.04 15.36 -18.34
N ASP A 50 29.18 15.95 -17.99
CA ASP A 50 30.49 15.28 -17.92
C ASP A 50 30.58 14.25 -16.78
N GLU A 51 29.77 14.36 -15.72
CA GLU A 51 29.70 13.36 -14.64
C GLU A 51 28.73 12.21 -14.95
N GLY A 52 27.77 12.42 -15.86
CA GLY A 52 26.74 11.44 -16.22
C GLY A 52 25.37 12.05 -16.49
N ARG A 53 24.36 11.20 -16.59
CA ARG A 53 22.97 11.60 -16.90
C ARG A 53 22.22 12.00 -15.64
N CYS A 54 21.49 13.09 -15.75
CA CYS A 54 20.65 13.62 -14.68
C CYS A 54 19.21 13.74 -15.17
N TYR A 55 18.25 13.59 -14.27
CA TYR A 55 16.85 13.81 -14.58
C TYR A 55 16.26 14.91 -13.69
N VAL A 56 15.48 15.80 -14.31
CA VAL A 56 14.65 16.78 -13.60
C VAL A 56 13.24 16.76 -14.18
N THR A 57 12.22 16.97 -13.35
CA THR A 57 10.83 17.10 -13.82
C THR A 57 10.57 18.50 -14.37
N GLU A 58 9.61 18.65 -15.30
CA GLU A 58 9.24 19.95 -15.87
C GLU A 58 8.77 20.93 -14.79
N ARG A 59 8.13 20.39 -13.75
CA ARG A 59 7.58 21.13 -12.62
C ARG A 59 8.13 20.60 -11.29
N PRO A 60 8.17 21.42 -10.24
CA PRO A 60 8.62 20.97 -8.92
C PRO A 60 7.78 19.81 -8.38
N ILE A 61 8.40 18.91 -7.62
CA ILE A 61 7.71 17.77 -7.00
C ILE A 61 6.52 18.23 -6.14
N SER A 62 6.64 19.37 -5.46
CA SER A 62 5.55 19.97 -4.68
C SER A 62 4.35 20.41 -5.53
N ASP A 63 4.56 20.81 -6.78
CA ASP A 63 3.47 21.12 -7.72
C ASP A 63 2.83 19.83 -8.25
N LEU A 64 3.66 18.83 -8.58
CA LEU A 64 3.19 17.52 -9.02
C LEU A 64 2.34 16.84 -7.95
N ASN A 65 2.77 16.89 -6.68
CA ASN A 65 2.02 16.34 -5.55
C ASN A 65 0.61 16.94 -5.40
N LYS A 66 0.42 18.21 -5.78
CA LYS A 66 -0.87 18.92 -5.67
C LYS A 66 -1.80 18.67 -6.85
N LYS A 67 -1.25 18.51 -8.05
CA LYS A 67 -2.03 18.51 -9.29
C LYS A 67 -2.25 17.13 -9.89
N TRP A 68 -1.37 16.17 -9.62
CA TRP A 68 -1.45 14.86 -10.24
C TRP A 68 -2.02 13.80 -9.32
N GLY A 69 -2.93 13.00 -9.87
CA GLY A 69 -3.44 11.80 -9.22
C GLY A 69 -2.32 10.79 -8.98
N ARG A 70 -2.35 10.21 -7.78
CA ARG A 70 -1.48 9.14 -7.30
C ARG A 70 -2.31 8.17 -6.47
N VAL A 71 -1.93 6.91 -6.44
CA VAL A 71 -2.46 5.92 -5.50
C VAL A 71 -2.22 6.39 -4.07
N THR A 72 -1.06 7.02 -3.80
CA THR A 72 -0.78 7.69 -2.52
C THR A 72 -1.89 8.68 -2.13
N ALA A 73 -2.33 9.54 -3.06
CA ALA A 73 -3.36 10.54 -2.79
C ALA A 73 -4.75 9.91 -2.61
N LEU A 74 -5.03 8.80 -3.29
CA LEU A 74 -6.24 8.00 -3.01
C LEU A 74 -6.18 7.42 -1.59
N GLN A 75 -5.06 6.81 -1.20
CA GLN A 75 -4.90 6.25 0.13
C GLN A 75 -5.03 7.30 1.23
N GLU A 76 -4.47 8.51 1.05
CA GLU A 76 -4.61 9.62 1.99
C GLU A 76 -6.09 9.98 2.23
N ARG A 77 -6.94 9.92 1.19
CA ARG A 77 -8.40 10.12 1.30
C ARG A 77 -9.13 8.94 1.95
N MET A 78 -8.49 7.79 2.08
CA MET A 78 -9.05 6.56 2.66
C MET A 78 -8.57 6.29 4.08
N LEU A 79 -7.63 7.07 4.63
CA LEU A 79 -7.04 6.83 5.96
C LEU A 79 -8.12 6.78 7.06
N ASN A 80 -9.08 7.70 7.03
CA ASN A 80 -10.17 7.74 8.01
C ASN A 80 -11.17 6.58 7.86
N LEU A 81 -11.19 5.92 6.69
CA LEU A 81 -12.00 4.73 6.45
C LEU A 81 -11.30 3.45 6.95
N SER A 82 -10.01 3.55 7.29
CA SER A 82 -9.16 2.44 7.69
C SER A 82 -9.06 1.34 6.63
N ILE A 83 -9.13 1.70 5.34
CA ILE A 83 -9.05 0.76 4.21
C ILE A 83 -7.70 0.95 3.49
N PRO A 84 -6.87 -0.11 3.37
CA PRO A 84 -5.75 -0.10 2.42
C PRO A 84 -6.30 -0.21 1.00
N VAL A 85 -5.77 0.56 0.05
CA VAL A 85 -6.28 0.62 -1.35
C VAL A 85 -6.44 -0.78 -1.97
N PRO A 86 -7.67 -1.24 -2.28
CA PRO A 86 -7.87 -2.52 -2.95
C PRO A 86 -7.24 -2.60 -4.34
N LEU A 87 -6.39 -3.61 -4.54
CA LEU A 87 -5.64 -3.81 -5.79
C LEU A 87 -6.38 -4.66 -6.83
N PHE A 88 -7.54 -5.22 -6.46
CA PHE A 88 -8.40 -6.00 -7.36
C PHE A 88 -9.53 -5.19 -8.01
N ILE A 89 -9.73 -3.94 -7.56
CA ILE A 89 -10.77 -3.04 -8.06
C ILE A 89 -10.10 -1.98 -8.95
N GLY A 90 -10.67 -1.74 -10.13
CA GLY A 90 -10.14 -0.72 -11.05
C GLY A 90 -10.18 0.70 -10.45
N GLU A 91 -9.14 1.49 -10.72
CA GLU A 91 -8.92 2.83 -10.13
C GLU A 91 -10.15 3.77 -10.28
N GLY A 92 -10.77 3.79 -11.47
CA GLY A 92 -11.94 4.63 -11.70
C GLY A 92 -13.14 4.28 -10.82
N THR A 93 -13.35 2.98 -10.56
CA THR A 93 -14.42 2.48 -9.69
C THR A 93 -14.15 2.88 -8.24
N ILE A 94 -12.95 2.58 -7.73
CA ILE A 94 -12.60 2.90 -6.34
C ILE A 94 -12.61 4.42 -6.08
N VAL A 95 -12.08 5.24 -6.98
CA VAL A 95 -12.08 6.71 -6.81
C VAL A 95 -13.51 7.24 -6.73
N ARG A 96 -14.41 6.74 -7.56
CA ARG A 96 -15.83 7.11 -7.54
C ARG A 96 -16.51 6.65 -6.24
N ASP A 97 -16.32 5.40 -5.86
CA ASP A 97 -17.01 4.80 -4.72
C ASP A 97 -16.55 5.43 -3.40
N ILE A 98 -15.23 5.60 -3.21
CA ILE A 98 -14.66 6.33 -2.06
C ILE A 98 -15.10 7.79 -2.06
N GLY A 99 -15.19 8.42 -3.23
CA GLY A 99 -15.72 9.78 -3.37
C GLY A 99 -17.19 9.91 -2.95
N ARG A 100 -17.99 8.85 -3.09
CA ARG A 100 -19.37 8.77 -2.61
C ARG A 100 -19.41 8.51 -1.10
N ILE A 101 -18.64 7.54 -0.61
CA ILE A 101 -18.55 7.16 0.80
C ILE A 101 -18.13 8.37 1.66
N ASN A 102 -17.11 9.11 1.25
CA ASN A 102 -16.64 10.28 1.99
C ASN A 102 -17.65 11.44 2.06
N LYS A 103 -18.78 11.37 1.33
CA LYS A 103 -19.85 12.37 1.34
C LYS A 103 -21.09 11.91 2.12
N THR A 104 -21.10 10.70 2.68
CA THR A 104 -22.21 10.23 3.52
C THR A 104 -22.10 10.81 4.92
N ASP A 105 -23.19 10.74 5.68
CA ASP A 105 -23.23 11.22 7.07
C ASP A 105 -22.32 10.38 7.99
N ASP A 106 -22.17 9.10 7.68
CA ASP A 106 -21.26 8.17 8.37
C ASP A 106 -20.37 7.42 7.34
N PRO A 107 -19.24 8.02 6.95
CA PRO A 107 -18.32 7.43 5.98
C PRO A 107 -17.74 6.09 6.43
N TYR A 108 -17.50 5.91 7.73
CA TYR A 108 -16.90 4.67 8.23
C TYR A 108 -17.86 3.50 8.10
N LYS A 109 -19.12 3.68 8.51
CA LYS A 109 -20.16 2.66 8.32
C LYS A 109 -20.40 2.35 6.84
N SER A 110 -20.52 3.38 5.99
CA SER A 110 -20.66 3.19 4.54
C SER A 110 -19.47 2.46 3.92
N ALA A 111 -18.26 2.68 4.44
CA ALA A 111 -17.06 1.97 4.01
C ALA A 111 -17.09 0.49 4.45
N SER A 112 -17.58 0.20 5.65
CA SER A 112 -17.76 -1.17 6.15
C SER A 112 -18.77 -1.96 5.31
N GLU A 113 -19.91 -1.36 4.97
CA GLU A 113 -20.91 -1.95 4.06
C GLU A 113 -20.30 -2.22 2.68
N TRP A 114 -19.57 -1.25 2.12
CA TRP A 114 -18.88 -1.40 0.83
C TRP A 114 -17.85 -2.54 0.84
N LEU A 115 -17.12 -2.74 1.94
CA LEU A 115 -16.19 -3.87 2.06
C LEU A 115 -16.93 -5.21 1.98
N HIS A 116 -18.08 -5.35 2.65
CA HIS A 116 -18.88 -6.57 2.62
C HIS A 116 -19.43 -6.88 1.22
N GLU A 117 -19.85 -5.84 0.48
CA GLU A 117 -20.35 -6.00 -0.89
C GLU A 117 -19.25 -6.45 -1.86
N ASN A 118 -18.01 -5.97 -1.66
CA ASN A 118 -16.90 -6.24 -2.58
C ASN A 118 -16.08 -7.49 -2.21
N PHE A 119 -16.08 -7.91 -0.95
CA PHE A 119 -15.40 -9.12 -0.49
C PHE A 119 -16.33 -10.32 -0.43
N THR A 120 -16.62 -10.88 -1.60
CA THR A 120 -17.39 -12.12 -1.71
C THR A 120 -16.55 -13.35 -1.33
N PRO A 121 -17.19 -14.49 -1.01
CA PRO A 121 -16.48 -15.76 -0.79
C PRO A 121 -15.53 -16.14 -1.93
N ASP A 122 -15.90 -15.82 -3.18
CA ASP A 122 -15.05 -16.10 -4.35
C ASP A 122 -13.83 -15.18 -4.40
N VAL A 123 -13.92 -13.93 -3.92
CA VAL A 123 -12.78 -13.02 -3.78
C VAL A 123 -11.80 -13.54 -2.73
N TYR A 124 -12.29 -14.00 -1.57
CA TYR A 124 -11.43 -14.63 -0.56
C TYR A 124 -10.73 -15.89 -1.09
N ALA A 125 -11.49 -16.75 -1.78
CA ALA A 125 -10.95 -17.95 -2.41
C ALA A 125 -9.85 -17.63 -3.43
N THR A 126 -10.08 -16.62 -4.27
CA THR A 126 -9.11 -16.17 -5.28
C THR A 126 -7.82 -15.66 -4.62
N TYR A 127 -7.93 -14.84 -3.57
CA TYR A 127 -6.74 -14.39 -2.83
C TYR A 127 -5.97 -15.55 -2.20
N PHE A 128 -6.69 -16.51 -1.60
CA PHE A 128 -6.05 -17.67 -1.02
C PHE A 128 -5.34 -18.52 -2.08
N ASN A 129 -6.06 -18.97 -3.10
CA ASN A 129 -5.54 -19.86 -4.13
C ASN A 129 -4.40 -19.21 -4.91
N LYS A 130 -4.57 -17.96 -5.37
CA LYS A 130 -3.67 -17.36 -6.36
C LYS A 130 -2.57 -16.50 -5.75
N TYR A 131 -2.70 -16.07 -4.50
CA TYR A 131 -1.70 -15.21 -3.86
C TYR A 131 -1.11 -15.88 -2.62
N PHE A 132 -1.92 -16.13 -1.59
CA PHE A 132 -1.41 -16.59 -0.31
C PHE A 132 -0.84 -18.01 -0.38
N SER A 133 -1.45 -18.92 -1.14
CA SER A 133 -1.01 -20.32 -1.25
C SER A 133 0.30 -20.50 -2.02
N VAL A 134 0.65 -19.53 -2.88
CA VAL A 134 1.86 -19.56 -3.74
C VAL A 134 2.96 -18.62 -3.24
N SER A 135 2.67 -17.81 -2.23
CA SER A 135 3.63 -16.93 -1.57
C SER A 135 4.74 -17.72 -0.87
N ASP A 136 5.96 -17.26 -1.06
CA ASP A 136 7.15 -17.69 -0.34
C ASP A 136 7.25 -16.91 1.00
N SER A 137 6.84 -15.64 1.04
CA SER A 137 6.87 -14.84 2.28
C SER A 137 5.84 -15.26 3.35
N LEU A 138 4.74 -15.90 2.92
CA LEU A 138 3.69 -16.44 3.77
C LEU A 138 3.70 -17.98 3.84
N ALA A 139 4.76 -18.64 3.37
CA ALA A 139 4.85 -20.10 3.25
C ALA A 139 4.41 -20.85 4.52
N ASP A 140 4.91 -20.42 5.68
CA ASP A 140 4.64 -21.04 6.98
C ASP A 140 3.28 -20.67 7.59
N TYR A 141 2.56 -19.73 6.99
CA TYR A 141 1.33 -19.15 7.55
C TYR A 141 0.07 -19.46 6.74
N LYS A 142 0.19 -20.21 5.64
CA LYS A 142 -0.92 -20.55 4.74
C LYS A 142 -2.09 -21.20 5.47
N THR A 143 -1.82 -22.11 6.39
CA THR A 143 -2.85 -22.76 7.20
C THR A 143 -3.58 -21.77 8.09
N ILE A 144 -2.86 -20.87 8.79
CA ILE A 144 -3.48 -19.85 9.64
C ILE A 144 -4.37 -18.93 8.80
N ILE A 145 -3.92 -18.53 7.61
CA ILE A 145 -4.72 -17.70 6.70
C ILE A 145 -6.00 -18.41 6.27
N PHE A 146 -5.90 -19.69 5.91
CA PHE A 146 -7.06 -20.49 5.51
C PHE A 146 -8.06 -20.64 6.66
N GLU A 147 -7.58 -21.02 7.85
CA GLU A 147 -8.40 -21.16 9.06
C GLU A 147 -9.06 -19.84 9.45
N ALA A 148 -8.37 -18.70 9.28
CA ALA A 148 -8.94 -17.38 9.53
C ALA A 148 -10.09 -17.05 8.54
N ILE A 149 -9.94 -17.41 7.26
CA ILE A 149 -11.00 -17.26 6.25
C ILE A 149 -12.20 -18.15 6.60
N GLU A 150 -11.98 -19.40 7.01
CA GLU A 150 -13.04 -20.29 7.47
C GLU A 150 -13.74 -19.73 8.71
N ALA A 151 -12.97 -19.30 9.71
CA ALA A 151 -13.48 -18.71 10.94
C ALA A 151 -14.37 -17.49 10.67
N TYR A 152 -13.96 -16.62 9.74
CA TYR A 152 -14.77 -15.48 9.31
C TYR A 152 -16.11 -15.94 8.71
N HIS A 153 -16.10 -16.91 7.80
CA HIS A 153 -17.32 -17.45 7.19
C HIS A 153 -18.18 -18.28 8.15
N MET A 154 -17.65 -18.68 9.31
CA MET A 154 -18.40 -19.30 10.41
C MET A 154 -18.95 -18.29 11.44
N GLY A 155 -18.60 -17.00 11.33
CA GLY A 155 -19.04 -15.95 12.26
C GLY A 155 -18.20 -15.87 13.54
N LEU A 156 -16.93 -16.28 13.45
CA LEU A 156 -15.94 -16.22 14.52
C LEU A 156 -15.04 -14.98 14.34
N ASP A 157 -15.65 -13.81 14.19
CA ASP A 157 -15.01 -12.55 13.77
C ASP A 157 -13.75 -12.23 14.60
N HIS A 158 -13.84 -12.36 15.92
CA HIS A 158 -12.72 -12.13 16.85
C HIS A 158 -11.49 -13.01 16.51
N ILE A 159 -11.71 -14.31 16.32
CA ILE A 159 -10.64 -15.28 16.04
C ILE A 159 -10.05 -15.04 14.66
N ALA A 160 -10.92 -14.82 13.66
CA ALA A 160 -10.52 -14.56 12.29
C ALA A 160 -9.63 -13.32 12.19
N ILE A 161 -9.98 -12.24 12.89
CA ILE A 161 -9.23 -10.98 12.86
C ILE A 161 -7.92 -11.11 13.64
N MET A 162 -7.98 -11.58 14.89
CA MET A 162 -6.79 -11.65 15.77
C MET A 162 -5.70 -12.59 15.22
N SER A 163 -6.09 -13.69 14.58
CA SER A 163 -5.12 -14.66 14.01
C SER A 163 -4.29 -14.08 12.86
N LEU A 164 -4.79 -13.08 12.12
CA LEU A 164 -4.09 -12.51 10.97
C LEU A 164 -3.08 -11.41 11.31
N PHE A 165 -3.14 -10.81 12.49
CA PHE A 165 -2.16 -9.78 12.89
C PHE A 165 -0.72 -10.32 12.99
N PRO A 166 -0.46 -11.46 13.67
CA PRO A 166 0.85 -12.08 13.68
C PRO A 166 1.33 -12.50 12.28
N VAL A 167 0.41 -13.01 11.44
CA VAL A 167 0.71 -13.39 10.05
C VAL A 167 1.13 -12.18 9.23
N PHE A 168 0.42 -11.07 9.37
CA PHE A 168 0.77 -9.80 8.71
C PHE A 168 2.16 -9.31 9.13
N GLU A 169 2.45 -9.28 10.44
CA GLU A 169 3.75 -8.86 10.96
C GLU A 169 4.88 -9.75 10.42
N ALA A 170 4.68 -11.06 10.44
CA ALA A 170 5.65 -12.02 9.96
C ALA A 170 5.86 -11.94 8.44
N GLY A 171 4.79 -11.82 7.66
CA GLY A 171 4.86 -11.65 6.20
C GLY A 171 5.59 -10.37 5.80
N LEU A 172 5.29 -9.23 6.45
CA LEU A 172 5.97 -7.96 6.19
C LEU A 172 7.47 -8.07 6.50
N ARG A 173 7.82 -8.74 7.61
CA ARG A 173 9.22 -9.01 7.97
C ARG A 173 9.91 -9.88 6.94
N ASN A 174 9.30 -10.99 6.54
CA ASN A 174 9.86 -11.93 5.57
C ASN A 174 10.15 -11.25 4.24
N ILE A 175 9.26 -10.38 3.76
CA ILE A 175 9.51 -9.57 2.56
C ILE A 175 10.68 -8.62 2.74
N GLN A 176 10.75 -7.91 3.86
CA GLN A 176 11.85 -6.97 4.10
C GLN A 176 13.19 -7.71 4.23
N VAL A 177 13.23 -8.87 4.88
CA VAL A 177 14.41 -9.73 4.94
C VAL A 177 14.81 -10.19 3.53
N CYS A 178 13.85 -10.69 2.74
CA CYS A 178 14.11 -11.20 1.39
C CYS A 178 14.67 -10.12 0.45
N ILE A 179 14.06 -8.92 0.44
CA ILE A 179 14.37 -7.87 -0.54
C ILE A 179 15.51 -6.96 -0.09
N LEU A 180 15.57 -6.63 1.20
CA LEU A 180 16.52 -5.67 1.77
C LEU A 180 17.67 -6.34 2.53
N ASN A 181 17.66 -7.67 2.68
CA ASN A 181 18.62 -8.40 3.52
C ASN A 181 18.66 -7.86 4.96
N GLN A 182 17.51 -7.43 5.49
CA GLN A 182 17.36 -6.97 6.86
C GLN A 182 17.41 -8.14 7.86
N GLY A 183 17.65 -7.85 9.15
CA GLY A 183 17.70 -8.87 10.19
C GLY A 183 16.34 -9.52 10.48
N ILE A 184 16.34 -10.81 10.83
CA ILE A 184 15.14 -11.65 11.06
C ILE A 184 14.36 -11.25 12.34
N ASN A 185 14.94 -10.40 13.20
CA ASN A 185 14.38 -10.06 14.52
C ASN A 185 13.64 -8.71 14.56
N THR A 186 13.33 -8.09 13.41
CA THR A 186 12.63 -6.80 13.34
C THR A 186 11.20 -6.92 13.87
N VAL A 187 10.89 -6.21 14.96
CA VAL A 187 9.55 -6.21 15.60
C VAL A 187 8.99 -4.81 15.85
N SER A 188 9.74 -3.75 15.56
CA SER A 188 9.30 -2.39 15.85
C SER A 188 8.61 -1.71 14.66
N THR A 189 7.59 -0.91 14.94
CA THR A 189 6.90 -0.06 13.95
C THR A 189 7.87 0.80 13.14
N VAL A 190 8.85 1.39 13.82
CA VAL A 190 9.82 2.32 13.22
C VAL A 190 10.68 1.59 12.19
N GLU A 191 11.13 0.38 12.50
CA GLU A 191 11.90 -0.43 11.57
C GLU A 191 11.06 -0.90 10.38
N PHE A 192 9.80 -1.30 10.61
CA PHE A 192 8.90 -1.66 9.51
C PHE A 192 8.63 -0.49 8.56
N GLU A 193 8.36 0.71 9.09
CA GLU A 193 8.17 1.90 8.25
C GLU A 193 9.46 2.25 7.49
N LYS A 194 10.61 2.15 8.17
CA LYS A 194 11.92 2.35 7.53
C LYS A 194 12.14 1.35 6.41
N GLY A 195 11.84 0.08 6.62
CA GLY A 195 11.90 -0.96 5.59
C GLY A 195 11.00 -0.65 4.39
N LEU A 196 9.76 -0.18 4.61
CA LEU A 196 8.89 0.26 3.51
C LEU A 196 9.49 1.45 2.72
N LYS A 197 10.13 2.42 3.39
CA LYS A 197 10.85 3.51 2.71
C LYS A 197 12.03 2.99 1.89
N GLU A 198 12.80 2.05 2.45
CA GLU A 198 13.95 1.44 1.78
C GLU A 198 13.52 0.62 0.54
N LEU A 199 12.40 -0.12 0.62
CA LEU A 199 11.82 -0.83 -0.53
C LEU A 199 11.47 0.12 -1.68
N ILE A 200 10.82 1.26 -1.38
CA ILE A 200 10.49 2.29 -2.38
C ILE A 200 11.77 2.83 -3.02
N ILE A 201 12.75 3.20 -2.20
CA ILE A 201 14.01 3.78 -2.68
C ILE A 201 14.80 2.79 -3.52
N GLN A 202 14.94 1.53 -3.08
CA GLN A 202 15.67 0.50 -3.83
C GLN A 202 14.99 0.23 -5.18
N ARG A 203 13.67 0.03 -5.19
CA ARG A 203 12.92 -0.21 -6.44
C ARG A 203 13.01 0.99 -7.39
N GLY A 204 12.81 2.19 -6.86
CA GLY A 204 12.87 3.43 -7.63
C GLY A 204 14.26 3.73 -8.16
N ARG A 205 15.32 3.51 -7.39
CA ARG A 205 16.71 3.68 -7.84
C ARG A 205 17.12 2.66 -8.88
N ASN A 206 16.62 1.42 -8.81
CA ASN A 206 16.84 0.43 -9.86
C ASN A 206 16.19 0.89 -11.18
N TYR A 207 14.96 1.41 -11.13
CA TYR A 207 14.28 2.00 -12.29
C TYR A 207 15.02 3.24 -12.83
N MET A 208 15.56 4.07 -11.94
CA MET A 208 16.32 5.28 -12.25
C MET A 208 17.83 5.03 -12.43
N SER A 209 18.26 3.78 -12.57
CA SER A 209 19.69 3.42 -12.64
C SER A 209 20.48 4.12 -13.76
N PRO A 210 19.89 4.50 -14.92
CA PRO A 210 20.61 5.29 -15.92
C PRO A 210 20.98 6.71 -15.44
N TYR A 211 20.36 7.20 -14.36
CA TYR A 211 20.53 8.56 -13.86
C TYR A 211 21.38 8.58 -12.59
N ILE A 212 22.53 9.24 -12.68
CA ILE A 212 23.40 9.46 -11.53
C ILE A 212 22.73 10.39 -10.52
N TRP A 213 21.84 11.29 -10.96
CA TRP A 213 21.11 12.24 -10.13
C TRP A 213 19.65 12.41 -10.56
N HIS A 214 18.76 12.50 -9.57
CA HIS A 214 17.35 12.87 -9.73
C HIS A 214 16.86 13.56 -8.44
N PRO A 215 15.68 14.20 -8.43
CA PRO A 215 15.18 14.91 -7.26
C PRO A 215 15.17 14.01 -6.02
N GLY A 216 15.67 14.55 -4.91
CA GLY A 216 15.80 13.91 -3.60
C GLY A 216 17.01 12.99 -3.41
N LYS A 217 17.57 12.43 -4.50
CA LYS A 217 18.63 11.42 -4.44
C LYS A 217 19.85 11.91 -3.65
N GLY A 218 20.11 11.26 -2.50
CA GLY A 218 21.28 11.53 -1.67
C GLY A 218 21.20 12.79 -0.79
N TYR A 219 20.09 13.53 -0.79
CA TYR A 219 19.97 14.74 0.03
C TYR A 219 18.63 14.93 0.75
N ASN A 220 17.53 14.31 0.28
CA ASN A 220 16.24 14.36 0.96
C ASN A 220 15.39 13.15 0.55
N SER A 221 15.27 12.18 1.45
CA SER A 221 14.56 10.91 1.20
C SER A 221 13.06 11.08 0.96
N GLU A 222 12.41 12.05 1.61
CA GLU A 222 10.96 12.27 1.38
C GLU A 222 10.70 12.88 0.00
N VAL A 223 11.54 13.82 -0.43
CA VAL A 223 11.48 14.35 -1.81
C VAL A 223 11.82 13.25 -2.82
N GLU A 224 12.76 12.36 -2.49
CA GLU A 224 13.12 11.22 -3.35
C GLU A 224 11.94 10.27 -3.50
N ILE A 225 11.30 9.88 -2.40
CA ILE A 225 10.11 9.03 -2.40
C ILE A 225 9.00 9.67 -3.22
N ASP A 226 8.67 10.94 -2.98
CA ASP A 226 7.63 11.63 -3.74
C ASP A 226 7.94 11.65 -5.24
N PHE A 227 9.18 11.98 -5.61
CA PHE A 227 9.63 11.90 -7.01
C PHE A 227 9.44 10.49 -7.58
N LEU A 228 9.89 9.45 -6.87
CA LEU A 228 9.81 8.06 -7.32
C LEU A 228 8.36 7.60 -7.49
N THR A 229 7.43 8.02 -6.63
CA THR A 229 6.00 7.71 -6.80
C THR A 229 5.39 8.34 -8.06
N HIS A 230 5.93 9.47 -8.54
CA HIS A 230 5.45 10.10 -9.77
C HIS A 230 5.96 9.41 -11.03
N VAL A 231 7.16 8.83 -10.98
CA VAL A 231 7.79 8.20 -12.15
C VAL A 231 7.65 6.68 -12.20
N ASN A 232 7.27 6.05 -11.09
CA ASN A 232 7.12 4.61 -10.98
C ASN A 232 5.84 4.24 -10.20
N PRO A 233 4.81 3.69 -10.87
CA PRO A 233 3.56 3.28 -10.23
C PRO A 233 3.74 2.24 -9.11
N GLN A 234 4.75 1.37 -9.20
CA GLN A 234 5.03 0.38 -8.15
C GLN A 234 5.50 1.08 -6.87
N CYS A 235 6.31 2.12 -6.99
CA CYS A 235 6.72 2.94 -5.85
C CYS A 235 5.51 3.66 -5.22
N ASP A 236 4.56 4.10 -6.04
CA ASP A 236 3.34 4.76 -5.58
C ASP A 236 2.43 3.82 -4.76
N VAL A 237 2.23 2.58 -5.22
CA VAL A 237 1.46 1.56 -4.47
C VAL A 237 2.14 1.22 -3.13
N ILE A 238 3.46 1.04 -3.11
CA ILE A 238 4.19 0.77 -1.84
C ILE A 238 4.11 1.97 -0.90
N ASN A 239 4.18 3.20 -1.43
CA ASN A 239 4.05 4.40 -0.61
C ASN A 239 2.63 4.60 -0.07
N ALA A 240 1.60 4.27 -0.85
CA ALA A 240 0.23 4.19 -0.36
C ALA A 240 0.16 3.21 0.82
N PHE A 241 0.67 1.99 0.67
CA PHE A 241 0.72 1.03 1.79
C PHE A 241 1.42 1.60 3.02
N ARG A 242 2.56 2.27 2.84
CA ARG A 242 3.31 2.92 3.93
C ARG A 242 2.47 3.95 4.68
N LYS A 243 1.69 4.77 3.96
CA LYS A 243 0.79 5.77 4.58
C LYS A 243 -0.30 5.10 5.41
N PHE A 244 -0.92 4.06 4.88
CA PHE A 244 -1.90 3.25 5.61
C PHE A 244 -1.29 2.63 6.87
N PHE A 245 -0.14 1.97 6.72
CA PHE A 245 0.58 1.31 7.81
C PHE A 245 0.85 2.26 8.98
N SER A 246 1.45 3.43 8.71
CA SER A 246 1.85 4.36 9.77
C SER A 246 0.71 5.20 10.33
N SER A 247 -0.34 5.47 9.54
CA SER A 247 -1.42 6.38 9.94
C SER A 247 -2.66 5.67 10.48
N VAL A 248 -2.79 4.35 10.24
CA VAL A 248 -3.94 3.54 10.70
C VAL A 248 -3.43 2.40 11.56
N LEU A 249 -2.77 1.41 10.94
CA LEU A 249 -2.49 0.12 11.57
C LEU A 249 -1.54 0.22 12.76
N TYR A 250 -0.52 1.09 12.68
CA TYR A 250 0.49 1.30 13.72
C TYR A 250 0.54 2.74 14.23
N LYS A 251 -0.56 3.50 14.09
CA LYS A 251 -0.65 4.85 14.65
C LYS A 251 -0.43 4.79 16.18
N PRO A 252 0.46 5.62 16.76
CA PRO A 252 0.71 5.62 18.21
C PRO A 252 -0.54 5.99 19.02
N SER A 253 -0.83 5.23 20.08
CA SER A 253 -2.02 5.35 20.93
C SER A 253 -2.11 6.66 21.74
N GLY A 254 -0.99 7.38 21.92
CA GLY A 254 -0.97 8.67 22.63
C GLY A 254 -1.44 9.89 21.81
N SER A 255 -1.85 9.71 20.55
CA SER A 255 -2.00 10.83 19.60
C SER A 255 -3.43 11.31 19.32
N ASP A 256 -4.49 10.57 19.68
CA ASP A 256 -5.87 11.06 19.63
C ASP A 256 -6.85 10.01 20.19
N ARG A 257 -7.95 10.45 20.84
CA ARG A 257 -9.05 9.58 21.31
C ARG A 257 -9.99 9.11 20.18
N SER A 258 -9.72 9.45 18.92
CA SER A 258 -10.52 9.11 17.73
C SER A 258 -9.87 8.01 16.89
N LEU A 259 -9.17 7.07 17.54
CA LEU A 259 -8.64 5.90 16.85
C LEU A 259 -9.77 4.89 16.65
N ASN A 260 -10.13 4.63 15.40
CA ASN A 260 -11.02 3.51 15.06
C ASN A 260 -10.37 2.19 15.53
N GLY A 261 -11.18 1.18 15.87
CA GLY A 261 -10.68 -0.10 16.41
C GLY A 261 -9.68 -0.87 15.54
N PHE A 262 -9.56 -0.53 14.26
CA PHE A 262 -8.63 -1.17 13.33
C PHE A 262 -7.17 -0.69 13.48
N ASN A 263 -6.60 -0.90 14.67
CA ASN A 263 -5.21 -0.57 15.02
C ASN A 263 -4.55 -1.73 15.77
N ARG A 264 -3.33 -2.11 15.39
CA ARG A 264 -2.61 -3.25 15.95
C ARG A 264 -2.45 -3.18 17.46
N HIS A 265 -2.10 -2.01 18.01
CA HIS A 265 -1.90 -1.87 19.45
C HIS A 265 -3.23 -2.03 20.21
N LEU A 266 -4.31 -1.44 19.70
CA LEU A 266 -5.64 -1.55 20.31
C LEU A 266 -6.16 -3.00 20.27
N ILE A 267 -5.97 -3.69 19.15
CA ILE A 267 -6.44 -5.07 18.94
C ILE A 267 -5.65 -6.07 19.78
N VAL A 268 -4.31 -6.02 19.73
CA VAL A 268 -3.46 -7.01 20.43
C VAL A 268 -3.58 -6.86 21.95
N HIS A 269 -3.84 -5.65 22.45
CA HIS A 269 -4.00 -5.40 23.89
C HIS A 269 -5.47 -5.33 24.33
N LEU A 270 -6.43 -5.60 23.43
CA LEU A 270 -7.87 -5.58 23.71
C LEU A 270 -8.33 -4.29 24.39
N LEU A 271 -7.84 -3.15 23.91
CA LEU A 271 -8.07 -1.83 24.52
C LEU A 271 -9.32 -1.13 23.99
N GLU A 272 -9.75 -1.44 22.76
CA GLU A 272 -10.99 -0.94 22.16
C GLU A 272 -11.96 -2.09 21.90
N ASN A 273 -13.26 -1.83 22.09
CA ASN A 273 -14.29 -2.87 22.08
C ASN A 273 -14.82 -3.22 20.68
N ASP A 274 -14.54 -2.44 19.64
CA ASP A 274 -15.11 -2.58 18.29
C ASP A 274 -14.20 -3.33 17.31
N PHE A 275 -13.07 -3.89 17.74
CA PHE A 275 -12.17 -4.60 16.81
C PHE A 275 -12.81 -5.80 16.13
N HIS A 276 -13.82 -6.39 16.75
CA HIS A 276 -14.56 -7.54 16.25
C HIS A 276 -15.55 -7.18 15.13
N GLU A 277 -15.68 -5.89 14.80
CA GLU A 277 -16.47 -5.42 13.67
C GLU A 277 -16.10 -6.22 12.41
N PRO A 278 -17.04 -6.97 11.79
CA PRO A 278 -16.71 -7.97 10.75
C PRO A 278 -15.95 -7.39 9.56
N SER A 279 -16.18 -6.12 9.22
CA SER A 279 -15.47 -5.42 8.15
C SER A 279 -13.97 -5.21 8.41
N ASN A 280 -13.49 -5.43 9.63
CA ASN A 280 -12.05 -5.45 9.93
C ASN A 280 -11.32 -6.67 9.35
N PHE A 281 -12.02 -7.78 9.12
CA PHE A 281 -11.44 -8.94 8.45
C PHE A 281 -11.01 -8.64 6.99
N PRO A 282 -11.86 -8.09 6.11
CA PRO A 282 -11.41 -7.69 4.78
C PRO A 282 -10.35 -6.57 4.82
N ARG A 283 -10.34 -5.69 5.82
CA ARG A 283 -9.26 -4.69 5.99
C ARG A 283 -7.89 -5.34 6.20
N ILE A 284 -7.77 -6.37 7.05
CA ILE A 284 -6.48 -7.06 7.28
C ILE A 284 -6.11 -7.94 6.09
N ILE A 285 -7.08 -8.57 5.41
CA ILE A 285 -6.85 -9.29 4.15
C ILE A 285 -6.28 -8.34 3.10
N LEU A 286 -6.87 -7.15 2.91
CA LEU A 286 -6.34 -6.12 2.02
C LEU A 286 -4.93 -5.67 2.41
N ALA A 287 -4.59 -5.61 3.69
CA ALA A 287 -3.23 -5.30 4.11
C ALA A 287 -2.25 -6.42 3.69
N LEU A 288 -2.65 -7.69 3.80
CA LEU A 288 -1.87 -8.83 3.29
C LEU A 288 -1.70 -8.78 1.76
N THR A 289 -2.68 -8.27 1.00
CA THR A 289 -2.52 -8.16 -0.47
C THR A 289 -1.42 -7.18 -0.87
N HIS A 290 -1.09 -6.19 -0.02
CA HIS A 290 0.01 -5.26 -0.30
C HIS A 290 1.37 -5.91 -0.05
N ILE A 291 1.45 -6.84 0.90
CA ILE A 291 2.60 -7.74 1.06
C ILE A 291 2.74 -8.59 -0.22
N MET A 292 1.65 -9.19 -0.71
CA MET A 292 1.67 -9.95 -1.98
C MET A 292 2.07 -9.10 -3.19
N PHE A 293 1.63 -7.85 -3.27
CA PHE A 293 2.06 -6.93 -4.31
C PHE A 293 3.58 -6.71 -4.28
N ILE A 294 4.15 -6.44 -3.10
CA ILE A 294 5.61 -6.25 -2.96
C ILE A 294 6.35 -7.53 -3.35
N GLU A 295 5.86 -8.70 -2.93
CA GLU A 295 6.47 -9.99 -3.26
C GLU A 295 6.43 -10.28 -4.77
N SER A 296 5.31 -9.99 -5.44
CA SER A 296 5.16 -10.19 -6.89
C SER A 296 6.17 -9.40 -7.74
N LEU A 297 6.84 -8.38 -7.18
CA LEU A 297 7.90 -7.64 -7.85
C LEU A 297 9.18 -8.46 -8.06
N GLN A 298 9.30 -9.61 -7.40
CA GLN A 298 10.45 -10.52 -7.43
C GLN A 298 10.06 -12.00 -7.52
N ASN A 299 8.85 -12.38 -7.11
CA ASN A 299 8.35 -13.75 -7.16
C ASN A 299 7.29 -13.89 -8.26
N GLU A 300 7.66 -14.52 -9.38
CA GLU A 300 6.77 -14.73 -10.53
C GLU A 300 5.59 -15.66 -10.24
N LYS A 301 5.63 -16.44 -9.14
CA LYS A 301 4.51 -17.29 -8.73
C LYS A 301 3.31 -16.47 -8.25
N VAL A 302 3.56 -15.28 -7.67
CA VAL A 302 2.51 -14.39 -7.17
C VAL A 302 2.07 -13.46 -8.31
N PRO A 303 0.79 -13.47 -8.71
CA PRO A 303 0.31 -12.62 -9.78
C PRO A 303 0.53 -11.13 -9.48
N PHE A 304 1.09 -10.39 -10.45
CA PHE A 304 1.27 -8.93 -10.33
C PHE A 304 -0.05 -8.16 -10.49
N PHE A 305 -0.96 -8.66 -11.33
CA PHE A 305 -2.31 -8.11 -11.53
C PHE A 305 -3.37 -9.08 -11.04
N TRP A 306 -4.59 -8.57 -10.81
CA TRP A 306 -5.74 -9.40 -10.52
C TRP A 306 -6.01 -10.38 -11.67
N PRO A 307 -5.88 -11.71 -11.44
CA PRO A 307 -6.01 -12.71 -12.50
C PRO A 307 -7.47 -13.05 -12.83
N GLY A 308 -8.43 -12.45 -12.13
CA GLY A 308 -9.84 -12.85 -12.21
C GLY A 308 -10.13 -14.11 -11.38
N ILE A 309 -11.41 -14.47 -11.35
CA ILE A 309 -11.95 -15.62 -10.61
C ILE A 309 -12.15 -16.78 -11.60
N ASP A 310 -11.61 -17.95 -11.29
CA ASP A 310 -11.80 -19.16 -12.10
C ASP A 310 -12.61 -20.25 -11.37
N GLN A 311 -12.74 -21.42 -12.01
CA GLN A 311 -13.54 -22.53 -11.48
C GLN A 311 -13.02 -23.07 -10.14
N VAL A 312 -11.70 -23.10 -9.93
CA VAL A 312 -11.10 -23.59 -8.67
C VAL A 312 -11.41 -22.61 -7.54
N ASP A 313 -11.37 -21.31 -7.83
CA ASP A 313 -11.78 -20.27 -6.88
C ASP A 313 -13.27 -20.38 -6.54
N MET A 314 -14.14 -20.64 -7.54
CA MET A 314 -15.57 -20.80 -7.32
C MET A 314 -15.92 -22.04 -6.50
N GLU A 315 -15.15 -23.13 -6.64
CA GLU A 315 -15.31 -24.35 -5.83
C GLU A 315 -15.01 -24.08 -4.36
N LEU A 316 -13.88 -23.42 -4.08
CA LEU A 316 -13.56 -23.00 -2.71
C LEU A 316 -14.56 -21.94 -2.19
N GLY A 317 -14.97 -20.98 -3.03
CA GLY A 317 -16.01 -20.01 -2.68
C GLY A 317 -17.35 -20.67 -2.34
N SER A 318 -17.70 -21.76 -3.03
CA SER A 318 -18.89 -22.59 -2.72
C SER A 318 -18.77 -23.28 -1.36
N TYR A 319 -17.59 -23.80 -1.04
CA TYR A 319 -17.30 -24.32 0.29
C TYR A 319 -17.49 -23.25 1.38
N LEU A 320 -16.92 -22.05 1.18
CA LEU A 320 -17.05 -20.93 2.12
C LEU A 320 -18.51 -20.48 2.29
N ARG A 321 -19.29 -20.41 1.20
CA ARG A 321 -20.74 -20.13 1.28
C ARG A 321 -21.49 -21.15 2.14
N LYS A 322 -21.18 -22.45 2.00
CA LYS A 322 -21.80 -23.50 2.83
C LYS A 322 -21.50 -23.31 4.32
N LEU A 323 -20.31 -22.84 4.68
CA LEU A 323 -19.98 -22.51 6.07
C LEU A 323 -20.87 -21.37 6.58
N THR A 324 -21.08 -20.34 5.76
CA THR A 324 -21.99 -19.23 6.10
C THR A 324 -23.42 -19.71 6.29
N ASP A 325 -23.95 -20.48 5.35
CA ASP A 325 -25.34 -20.93 5.40
C ASP A 325 -25.59 -21.90 6.57
N ALA A 326 -24.67 -22.83 6.81
CA ALA A 326 -24.84 -23.87 7.83
C ALA A 326 -24.53 -23.36 9.25
N ILE A 327 -23.46 -22.60 9.42
CA ILE A 327 -22.90 -22.27 10.74
C ILE A 327 -23.18 -20.82 11.10
N PHE A 328 -22.78 -19.87 10.26
CA PHE A 328 -22.81 -18.44 10.60
C PHE A 328 -24.20 -17.96 11.02
N ILE A 329 -25.22 -18.23 10.21
CA ILE A 329 -26.59 -17.77 10.45
C ILE A 329 -27.13 -18.35 11.76
N SER A 330 -26.94 -19.66 11.97
CA SER A 330 -27.38 -20.37 13.16
C SER A 330 -26.65 -19.87 14.42
N ARG A 331 -25.34 -19.61 14.29
CA ARG A 331 -24.48 -19.14 15.37
C ARG A 331 -24.84 -17.73 15.81
N ARG A 332 -25.03 -16.79 14.88
CA ARG A 332 -25.41 -15.41 15.24
C ARG A 332 -26.72 -15.38 16.02
N LYS A 333 -27.74 -16.09 15.53
CA LYS A 333 -29.02 -16.24 16.24
C LYS A 333 -28.84 -16.78 17.66
N LEU A 334 -27.95 -17.76 17.85
CA LEU A 334 -27.64 -18.30 19.17
C LEU A 334 -26.97 -17.26 20.06
N LEU A 335 -25.96 -16.54 19.58
CA LEU A 335 -25.26 -15.51 20.37
C LEU A 335 -26.18 -14.35 20.75
N ASP A 336 -27.02 -13.89 19.82
CA ASP A 336 -28.04 -12.86 20.07
C ASP A 336 -28.99 -13.30 21.19
N SER A 337 -29.37 -14.59 21.22
CA SER A 337 -30.26 -15.15 22.26
C SER A 337 -29.59 -15.30 23.63
N LEU A 338 -28.25 -15.37 23.69
CA LEU A 338 -27.49 -15.58 24.92
C LEU A 338 -27.11 -14.25 25.63
N THR A 339 -27.50 -13.09 25.09
CA THR A 339 -27.27 -11.75 25.69
C THR A 339 -25.81 -11.47 26.11
N THR A 340 -24.83 -12.15 25.54
CA THR A 340 -23.41 -12.00 25.93
C THR A 340 -22.60 -11.08 25.03
N CYS A 341 -23.12 -10.71 23.85
CA CYS A 341 -22.66 -9.59 23.03
C CYS A 341 -23.82 -9.19 22.13
N ALA A 342 -24.29 -7.94 22.21
CA ALA A 342 -25.12 -7.38 21.15
C ALA A 342 -24.22 -7.17 19.93
N TYR A 343 -24.58 -7.77 18.79
CA TYR A 343 -23.96 -7.53 17.48
C TYR A 343 -24.50 -6.26 16.83
#